data_AF-A0A1C6VJ75-F1
#
_entry.id   AF-A0A1C6VJ75-F1
#
_cell.length_a   1.000
_cell.length_b   1.000
_cell.length_c   1.000
_cell.angle_alpha   90.00
_cell.angle_beta   90.00
_cell.angle_gamma   90.00
#
_symmetry.space_group_name_H-M   'P 1'
#
loop_
_entity.id
_entity.type
_entity.pdbx_description
1 polymer ?
#
loop_
_entity_poly.entity_id
_entity_poly.type
_entity_poly.pdbx_seq_one_letter_code
_entity_poly.pdbx_strand_id
1 'polypeptide(L)'
;MDAVEIEAPIVGVTVYPDRARVTRLGGTRLAAGEHRIRIAPLPLGLRRDSLRVGGRGAATVLGVDVTTHRQARSADRQVSELERRRRALAEDLAEADDAYEIEAERGQFLARLAERAGGTYARALAAGDAAPTDVAAFADSVAGQLTDSRTRRRGLARRRTELTDELAAVERQLQATKGKRKPDRLAAEVTVSVDVDDAELELELTYLVDGARWQPSYDLRLVDETVTLTWFGLVSQDTGEDWPECELQLSTARPAVATAVPELSPWYLDRVRPVPPRVLPATMVGGMPPPPPAPAGAPPATGRAAFAGPPPPMMQASVAEVEQGVAAATYRPARPIAVPADGSAHRATVAVLELPARLDHVTVPLRAPEAHLRATVRNTSAHTLLPGPAAVFHGADFVATTRLPVWAPGEETELALGVDDRLRVERKLGRRSDTRATLGSTRRREVEYRISVANHTPRPATVEVRDQLPVSRDDGVSVREATLVPPPAERTELGELTWRLRLGPGESGEITMGFRVEIAKGVDLAGWRE
;
A
#
# COMPACT_ATOMS: atom_id res chain seq x y z
N MET A 1 -47.16 19.50 -13.81
CA MET A 1 -46.59 18.75 -14.94
C MET A 1 -45.99 17.49 -14.36
N ASP A 2 -46.29 16.34 -14.94
CA ASP A 2 -45.54 15.12 -14.66
C ASP A 2 -44.19 15.18 -15.39
N ALA A 3 -43.16 14.52 -14.86
CA ALA A 3 -41.84 14.57 -15.44
C ALA A 3 -41.66 13.48 -16.52
N VAL A 4 -41.17 13.87 -17.70
CA VAL A 4 -40.81 12.96 -18.79
C VAL A 4 -39.50 12.27 -18.40
N GLU A 5 -39.57 11.00 -18.00
CA GLU A 5 -38.38 10.20 -17.67
C GLU A 5 -37.68 9.75 -18.96
N ILE A 6 -36.38 10.05 -19.07
CA ILE A 6 -35.54 9.69 -20.23
C ILE A 6 -34.35 8.83 -19.80
N GLU A 7 -33.95 7.90 -20.66
CA GLU A 7 -32.73 7.13 -20.47
C GLU A 7 -31.53 7.90 -21.04
N ALA A 8 -30.49 8.06 -20.23
CA ALA A 8 -29.23 8.70 -20.61
C ALA A 8 -28.07 7.74 -20.27
N PRO A 9 -27.65 6.86 -21.21
CA PRO A 9 -26.49 5.99 -21.03
C PRO A 9 -25.18 6.79 -20.85
N ILE A 10 -24.21 6.17 -20.20
CA ILE A 10 -22.85 6.70 -20.04
C ILE A 10 -22.11 6.56 -21.37
N VAL A 11 -21.67 7.70 -21.93
CA VAL A 11 -20.94 7.76 -23.22
C VAL A 11 -19.44 7.98 -23.05
N GLY A 12 -19.02 8.59 -21.93
CA GLY A 12 -17.61 8.79 -21.61
C GLY A 12 -17.35 9.04 -20.12
N VAL A 13 -16.14 8.71 -19.67
CA VAL A 13 -15.70 8.86 -18.28
C VAL A 13 -14.25 9.37 -18.23
N THR A 14 -14.03 10.53 -17.61
CA THR A 14 -12.68 11.01 -17.26
C THR A 14 -12.37 10.64 -15.82
N VAL A 15 -11.48 9.68 -15.61
CA VAL A 15 -11.02 9.26 -14.28
C VAL A 15 -9.85 10.14 -13.84
N TYR A 16 -9.90 10.62 -12.60
CA TYR A 16 -8.85 11.37 -11.90
C TYR A 16 -8.24 10.47 -10.79
N PRO A 17 -7.16 10.89 -10.12
CA PRO A 17 -6.55 10.08 -9.06
C PRO A 17 -7.47 9.84 -7.83
N ASP A 18 -8.56 10.60 -7.69
CA ASP A 18 -9.40 10.67 -6.50
C ASP A 18 -10.93 10.76 -6.76
N ARG A 19 -11.37 10.82 -8.02
CA ARG A 19 -12.79 10.82 -8.45
C ARG A 19 -12.92 10.48 -9.94
N ALA A 20 -14.14 10.42 -10.48
CA ALA A 20 -14.39 10.47 -11.92
C ALA A 20 -15.33 11.63 -12.31
N ARG A 21 -15.21 12.09 -13.55
CA ARG A 21 -16.25 12.83 -14.28
C ARG A 21 -16.95 11.85 -15.20
N VAL A 22 -18.26 11.72 -15.08
CA VAL A 22 -19.10 10.89 -15.95
C VAL A 22 -19.89 11.83 -16.87
N THR A 23 -19.94 11.49 -18.15
CA THR A 23 -20.76 12.17 -19.17
C THR A 23 -21.76 11.17 -19.74
N ARG A 24 -23.04 11.55 -19.71
CA ARG A 24 -24.17 10.79 -20.25
C ARG A 24 -24.85 11.58 -21.35
N LEU A 25 -25.45 10.88 -22.31
CA LEU A 25 -26.17 11.47 -23.43
C LEU A 25 -27.54 10.82 -23.55
N GLY A 26 -28.61 11.60 -23.65
CA GLY A 26 -29.99 11.10 -23.79
C GLY A 26 -30.81 11.97 -24.74
N GLY A 27 -31.54 11.33 -25.66
CA GLY A 27 -32.39 12.00 -26.65
C GLY A 27 -33.87 11.92 -26.32
N THR A 28 -34.63 12.95 -26.67
CA THR A 28 -36.10 12.99 -26.55
C THR A 28 -36.75 13.90 -27.59
N ARG A 29 -38.07 13.83 -27.76
CA ARG A 29 -38.86 14.79 -28.53
C ARG A 29 -39.97 15.40 -27.67
N LEU A 30 -40.19 16.70 -27.81
CA LEU A 30 -41.13 17.47 -26.99
C LEU A 30 -41.97 18.42 -27.86
N ALA A 31 -43.21 18.67 -27.43
CA ALA A 31 -44.07 19.72 -27.96
C ALA A 31 -43.61 21.11 -27.45
N ALA A 32 -44.16 22.19 -27.99
CA ALA A 32 -43.88 23.54 -27.50
C ALA A 32 -44.34 23.72 -26.04
N GLY A 33 -43.64 24.57 -25.27
CA GLY A 33 -43.95 24.91 -23.88
C GLY A 33 -42.88 24.51 -22.86
N GLU A 34 -43.20 24.63 -21.57
CA GLU A 34 -42.32 24.22 -20.46
C GLU A 34 -42.52 22.74 -20.13
N HIS A 35 -41.42 22.00 -20.06
CA HIS A 35 -41.39 20.58 -19.72
C HIS A 35 -40.39 20.31 -18.60
N ARG A 36 -40.70 19.30 -17.77
CA ARG A 36 -39.73 18.74 -16.84
C ARG A 36 -39.28 17.37 -17.33
N ILE A 37 -37.98 17.22 -17.50
CA ILE A 37 -37.32 15.97 -17.90
C ILE A 37 -36.68 15.37 -16.64
N ARG A 38 -36.80 14.06 -16.45
CA ARG A 38 -36.13 13.32 -15.36
C ARG A 38 -35.07 12.39 -15.92
N ILE A 39 -33.84 12.52 -15.44
CA ILE A 39 -32.73 11.62 -15.76
C ILE A 39 -32.40 10.81 -14.50
N ALA A 40 -32.59 9.49 -14.58
CA ALA A 40 -32.36 8.55 -13.48
C ALA A 40 -31.99 7.16 -14.03
N PRO A 41 -31.34 6.28 -13.23
CA PRO A 41 -30.76 6.55 -11.91
C PRO A 41 -29.41 7.28 -11.99
N LEU A 42 -29.11 8.04 -10.94
CA LEU A 42 -27.80 8.65 -10.66
C LEU A 42 -27.24 8.15 -9.30
N PRO A 43 -25.93 8.23 -9.04
CA PRO A 43 -25.30 7.65 -7.86
C PRO A 43 -25.43 8.55 -6.63
N LEU A 44 -25.36 7.96 -5.43
CA LEU A 44 -25.35 8.73 -4.17
C LEU A 44 -24.03 9.48 -3.95
N GLY A 45 -22.91 8.99 -4.50
CA GLY A 45 -21.60 9.65 -4.48
C GLY A 45 -21.45 10.81 -5.47
N LEU A 46 -22.53 11.22 -6.13
CA LEU A 46 -22.55 12.35 -7.06
C LEU A 46 -22.43 13.68 -6.29
N ARG A 47 -21.44 14.49 -6.68
CA ARG A 47 -21.25 15.85 -6.14
C ARG A 47 -22.28 16.79 -6.76
N ARG A 48 -23.32 17.14 -6.01
CA ARG A 48 -24.50 17.88 -6.52
C ARG A 48 -24.14 19.23 -7.16
N ASP A 49 -23.16 19.92 -6.58
CA ASP A 49 -22.57 21.17 -7.03
C ASP A 49 -21.81 21.07 -8.37
N SER A 50 -21.40 19.86 -8.76
CA SER A 50 -20.66 19.59 -10.00
C SER A 50 -21.54 19.24 -11.20
N LEU A 51 -22.84 18.97 -10.98
CA LEU A 51 -23.75 18.52 -12.03
C LEU A 51 -24.06 19.64 -13.03
N ARG A 52 -23.88 19.36 -14.32
CA ARG A 52 -24.12 20.28 -15.44
C ARG A 52 -24.97 19.58 -16.50
N VAL A 53 -25.88 20.33 -17.10
CA VAL A 53 -26.66 19.89 -18.26
C VAL A 53 -26.34 20.83 -19.41
N GLY A 54 -25.81 20.26 -20.49
CA GLY A 54 -25.80 20.86 -21.82
C GLY A 54 -26.88 20.21 -22.69
N GLY A 55 -27.05 20.71 -23.91
CA GLY A 55 -27.93 20.07 -24.88
C GLY A 55 -27.86 20.69 -26.27
N ARG A 56 -28.50 20.01 -27.24
CA ARG A 56 -28.66 20.43 -28.62
C ARG A 56 -30.11 20.23 -29.03
N GLY A 57 -30.75 21.27 -29.55
CA GLY A 57 -32.17 21.28 -29.94
C GLY A 57 -32.76 22.67 -29.88
N ALA A 58 -34.04 22.81 -30.26
CA ALA A 58 -34.79 24.07 -30.17
C ALA A 58 -35.40 24.28 -28.78
N ALA A 59 -34.56 24.24 -27.74
CA ALA A 59 -34.97 24.34 -26.35
C ALA A 59 -33.93 25.06 -25.46
N THR A 60 -34.43 25.78 -24.45
CA THR A 60 -33.63 26.49 -23.44
C THR A 60 -33.75 25.78 -22.10
N VAL A 61 -32.62 25.43 -21.47
CA VAL A 61 -32.60 24.89 -20.09
C VAL A 61 -32.86 26.02 -19.11
N LEU A 62 -33.95 25.93 -18.35
CA LEU A 62 -34.37 26.93 -17.35
C LEU A 62 -33.78 26.67 -15.96
N GLY A 63 -33.55 25.40 -15.61
CA GLY A 63 -33.01 25.02 -14.30
C GLY A 63 -32.76 23.52 -14.19
N VAL A 64 -31.96 23.13 -13.19
CA VAL A 64 -31.63 21.73 -12.91
C VAL A 64 -31.60 21.48 -11.40
N ASP A 65 -32.48 20.62 -10.92
CA ASP A 65 -32.56 20.17 -9.53
C ASP A 65 -32.07 18.73 -9.37
N VAL A 66 -31.51 18.39 -8.19
CA VAL A 66 -31.05 17.03 -7.87
C VAL A 66 -31.89 16.45 -6.73
N THR A 67 -32.92 15.69 -7.10
CA THR A 67 -33.86 15.08 -6.15
C THR A 67 -33.39 13.69 -5.70
N THR A 68 -33.84 13.25 -4.53
CA THR A 68 -33.39 11.98 -3.91
C THR A 68 -34.54 10.98 -3.92
N HIS A 69 -34.48 10.02 -4.85
CA HIS A 69 -35.50 9.02 -5.05
C HIS A 69 -35.27 7.81 -4.13
N ARG A 70 -36.00 7.79 -3.01
CA ARG A 70 -35.93 6.69 -2.04
C ARG A 70 -36.56 5.42 -2.58
N GLN A 71 -35.85 4.30 -2.54
CA GLN A 71 -36.40 3.00 -2.96
C GLN A 71 -37.36 2.46 -1.88
N ALA A 72 -38.44 1.80 -2.29
CA ALA A 72 -39.45 1.28 -1.36
C ALA A 72 -38.86 0.18 -0.44
N ARG A 73 -38.99 0.36 0.88
CA ARG A 73 -38.26 -0.43 1.89
C ARG A 73 -38.86 -1.80 2.20
N SER A 74 -38.83 -2.72 1.23
CA SER A 74 -39.20 -4.13 1.46
C SER A 74 -38.30 -4.86 2.47
N ALA A 75 -37.06 -4.38 2.68
CA ALA A 75 -36.04 -5.07 3.49
C ALA A 75 -36.14 -4.88 5.02
N ASP A 76 -36.82 -3.84 5.52
CA ASP A 76 -36.67 -3.44 6.93
C ASP A 76 -37.23 -4.47 7.93
N ARG A 77 -38.30 -5.21 7.58
CA ARG A 77 -38.87 -6.28 8.45
C ARG A 77 -37.89 -7.44 8.63
N GLN A 78 -37.30 -7.92 7.53
CA GLN A 78 -36.34 -9.03 7.54
C GLN A 78 -35.02 -8.62 8.23
N VAL A 79 -34.54 -7.40 8.00
CA VAL A 79 -33.35 -6.87 8.69
C VAL A 79 -33.61 -6.74 10.19
N SER A 80 -34.75 -6.18 10.60
CA SER A 80 -35.11 -6.05 12.02
C SER A 80 -35.22 -7.40 12.74
N GLU A 81 -35.69 -8.43 12.04
CA GLU A 81 -35.75 -9.81 12.55
C GLU A 81 -34.36 -10.44 12.72
N LEU A 82 -33.47 -10.26 11.74
CA LEU A 82 -32.07 -10.69 11.84
C LEU A 82 -31.29 -9.91 12.91
N GLU A 83 -31.52 -8.60 13.06
CA GLU A 83 -30.92 -7.77 14.11
C GLU A 83 -31.44 -8.07 15.52
N ARG A 84 -32.67 -8.57 15.64
CA ARG A 84 -33.20 -9.16 16.88
C ARG A 84 -32.54 -10.51 17.17
N ARG A 85 -32.45 -11.42 16.19
CA ARG A 85 -31.79 -12.74 16.38
C ARG A 85 -30.30 -12.59 16.71
N ARG A 86 -29.59 -11.67 16.05
CA ARG A 86 -28.17 -11.37 16.34
C ARG A 86 -27.97 -10.90 17.78
N ARG A 87 -28.87 -10.07 18.32
CA ARG A 87 -28.80 -9.62 19.72
C ARG A 87 -29.00 -10.78 20.69
N ALA A 88 -30.05 -11.56 20.52
CA ALA A 88 -30.29 -12.75 21.34
C ALA A 88 -29.11 -13.73 21.31
N LEU A 89 -28.55 -14.04 20.13
CA LEU A 89 -27.38 -14.92 20.01
C LEU A 89 -26.11 -14.35 20.65
N ALA A 90 -25.95 -13.02 20.70
CA ALA A 90 -24.82 -12.38 21.37
C ALA A 90 -25.02 -12.32 22.91
N GLU A 91 -26.26 -12.18 23.37
CA GLU A 91 -26.65 -12.26 24.78
C GLU A 91 -26.46 -13.70 25.31
N ASP A 92 -26.97 -14.71 24.59
CA ASP A 92 -26.73 -16.15 24.84
C ASP A 92 -25.23 -16.49 24.90
N LEU A 93 -24.42 -15.91 24.00
CA LEU A 93 -22.98 -16.18 23.91
C LEU A 93 -22.23 -15.54 25.10
N ALA A 94 -22.61 -14.34 25.52
CA ALA A 94 -22.04 -13.71 26.71
C ALA A 94 -22.34 -14.53 27.98
N GLU A 95 -23.56 -15.04 28.16
CA GLU A 95 -23.89 -15.93 29.28
C GLU A 95 -23.06 -17.23 29.25
N ALA A 96 -22.85 -17.81 28.06
CA ALA A 96 -22.03 -19.01 27.87
C ALA A 96 -20.52 -18.77 28.07
N ASP A 97 -20.04 -17.56 27.77
CA ASP A 97 -18.67 -17.09 28.04
C ASP A 97 -18.44 -16.91 29.55
N ASP A 98 -19.31 -16.15 30.23
CA ASP A 98 -19.23 -15.91 31.69
C ASP A 98 -19.29 -17.23 32.49
N ALA A 99 -20.25 -18.10 32.17
CA ALA A 99 -20.38 -19.41 32.81
C ALA A 99 -19.15 -20.31 32.56
N TYR A 100 -18.51 -20.20 31.39
CA TYR A 100 -17.28 -20.94 31.08
C TYR A 100 -16.10 -20.46 31.94
N GLU A 101 -15.93 -19.15 32.11
CA GLU A 101 -14.85 -18.61 32.94
C GLU A 101 -15.09 -18.88 34.44
N ILE A 102 -16.32 -18.84 34.93
CA ILE A 102 -16.66 -19.26 36.31
C ILE A 102 -16.23 -20.70 36.58
N GLU A 103 -16.51 -21.66 35.69
CA GLU A 103 -16.03 -23.03 35.84
C GLU A 103 -14.50 -23.18 35.56
N ALA A 104 -13.88 -22.26 34.81
CA ALA A 104 -12.43 -22.21 34.66
C ALA A 104 -11.73 -21.73 35.96
N GLU A 105 -12.22 -20.66 36.59
CA GLU A 105 -11.75 -20.16 37.88
C GLU A 105 -11.97 -21.19 38.99
N ARG A 106 -13.15 -21.82 39.05
CA ARG A 106 -13.43 -22.92 39.99
C ARG A 106 -12.44 -24.07 39.82
N GLY A 107 -12.15 -24.47 38.58
CA GLY A 107 -11.14 -25.48 38.28
C GLY A 107 -9.73 -25.09 38.74
N GLN A 108 -9.34 -23.81 38.59
CA GLN A 108 -8.06 -23.30 39.12
C GLN A 108 -8.03 -23.26 40.66
N PHE A 109 -9.11 -22.81 41.30
CA PHE A 109 -9.22 -22.77 42.76
C PHE A 109 -9.07 -24.17 43.37
N LEU A 110 -9.79 -25.15 42.84
CA LEU A 110 -9.72 -26.55 43.29
C LEU A 110 -8.32 -27.16 43.09
N ALA A 111 -7.63 -26.82 41.99
CA ALA A 111 -6.25 -27.26 41.77
C ALA A 111 -5.26 -26.66 42.78
N ARG A 112 -5.32 -25.33 43.02
CA ARG A 112 -4.49 -24.65 44.04
C ARG A 112 -4.82 -25.11 45.46
N LEU A 113 -6.08 -25.49 45.72
CA LEU A 113 -6.51 -26.06 46.98
C LEU A 113 -5.90 -27.45 47.20
N ALA A 114 -5.95 -28.33 46.19
CA ALA A 114 -5.31 -29.65 46.25
C ALA A 114 -3.79 -29.57 46.51
N GLU A 115 -3.10 -28.67 45.79
CA GLU A 115 -1.66 -28.44 45.93
C GLU A 115 -1.28 -27.99 47.35
N ARG A 116 -1.96 -26.97 47.90
CA ARG A 116 -1.71 -26.45 49.26
C ARG A 116 -2.12 -27.44 50.35
N ALA A 117 -3.21 -28.18 50.13
CA ALA A 117 -3.66 -29.22 51.05
C ALA A 117 -2.66 -30.38 51.09
N GLY A 118 -2.14 -30.84 49.94
CA GLY A 118 -1.12 -31.89 49.88
C GLY A 118 0.12 -31.56 50.71
N GLY A 119 0.66 -30.34 50.55
CA GLY A 119 1.79 -29.84 51.37
C GLY A 119 1.46 -29.58 52.85
N THR A 120 0.21 -29.73 53.28
CA THR A 120 -0.23 -29.56 54.67
C THR A 120 -0.57 -30.91 55.31
N TYR A 121 -1.36 -31.74 54.63
CA TYR A 121 -1.62 -33.13 55.02
C TYR A 121 -0.34 -33.97 55.05
N ALA A 122 0.61 -33.78 54.14
CA ALA A 122 1.89 -34.50 54.21
C ALA A 122 2.69 -34.21 55.50
N ARG A 123 2.55 -33.00 56.08
CA ARG A 123 3.16 -32.65 57.37
C ARG A 123 2.38 -33.22 58.54
N ALA A 124 1.05 -33.12 58.53
CA ALA A 124 0.20 -33.70 59.57
C ALA A 124 0.33 -35.24 59.64
N LEU A 125 0.39 -35.92 58.50
CA LEU A 125 0.58 -37.37 58.41
C LEU A 125 1.96 -37.81 58.94
N ALA A 126 3.00 -36.99 58.71
CA ALA A 126 4.35 -37.24 59.24
C ALA A 126 4.49 -36.93 60.74
N ALA A 127 3.64 -36.06 61.30
CA ALA A 127 3.57 -35.77 62.73
C ALA A 127 2.66 -36.74 63.51
N GLY A 128 1.73 -37.41 62.82
CA GLY A 128 0.69 -38.26 63.42
C GLY A 128 -0.63 -37.54 63.71
N ASP A 129 -0.75 -36.27 63.32
CA ASP A 129 -1.91 -35.38 63.59
C ASP A 129 -3.11 -35.58 62.64
N ALA A 130 -3.01 -36.50 61.66
CA ALA A 130 -4.08 -36.78 60.70
C ALA A 130 -4.11 -38.27 60.31
N ALA A 131 -5.30 -38.83 60.08
CA ALA A 131 -5.43 -40.21 59.61
C ALA A 131 -5.30 -40.29 58.07
N PRO A 132 -4.72 -41.37 57.51
CA PRO A 132 -4.63 -41.56 56.06
C PRO A 132 -5.99 -41.56 55.34
N THR A 133 -7.06 -41.96 56.04
CA THR A 133 -8.45 -41.95 55.55
C THR A 133 -8.95 -40.55 55.22
N ASP A 134 -8.56 -39.56 56.01
CA ASP A 134 -9.08 -38.19 55.91
C ASP A 134 -8.45 -37.48 54.71
N VAL A 135 -7.16 -37.78 54.46
CA VAL A 135 -6.42 -37.32 53.27
C VAL A 135 -7.01 -37.93 52.00
N ALA A 136 -7.37 -39.21 52.02
CA ALA A 136 -8.03 -39.88 50.89
C ALA A 136 -9.42 -39.27 50.61
N ALA A 137 -10.27 -39.15 51.63
CA ALA A 137 -11.62 -38.58 51.49
C ALA A 137 -11.60 -37.13 50.99
N PHE A 138 -10.62 -36.32 51.43
CA PHE A 138 -10.40 -34.98 50.88
C PHE A 138 -9.96 -35.01 49.42
N ALA A 139 -8.99 -35.86 49.06
CA ALA A 139 -8.47 -35.97 47.70
C ALA A 139 -9.57 -36.41 46.70
N ASP A 140 -10.37 -37.42 47.06
CA ASP A 140 -11.48 -37.91 46.25
C ASP A 140 -12.57 -36.84 46.06
N SER A 141 -12.89 -36.09 47.12
CA SER A 141 -13.84 -34.97 47.05
C SER A 141 -13.39 -33.88 46.08
N VAL A 142 -12.11 -33.47 46.12
CA VAL A 142 -11.56 -32.47 45.20
C VAL A 142 -11.43 -33.03 43.77
N ALA A 143 -11.07 -34.31 43.60
CA ALA A 143 -11.03 -34.98 42.31
C ALA A 143 -12.43 -35.08 41.65
N GLY A 144 -13.47 -35.35 42.44
CA GLY A 144 -14.87 -35.31 42.01
C GLY A 144 -15.28 -33.92 41.52
N GLN A 145 -15.08 -32.88 42.33
CA GLN A 145 -15.44 -31.51 41.94
C GLN A 145 -14.65 -30.99 40.73
N LEU A 146 -13.36 -31.36 40.60
CA LEU A 146 -12.57 -31.09 39.39
C LEU A 146 -13.13 -31.80 38.16
N THR A 147 -13.65 -33.01 38.31
CA THR A 147 -14.25 -33.80 37.21
C THR A 147 -15.58 -33.20 36.76
N ASP A 148 -16.44 -32.79 37.69
CA ASP A 148 -17.69 -32.08 37.41
C ASP A 148 -17.44 -30.75 36.69
N SER A 149 -16.56 -29.92 37.26
CA SER A 149 -16.22 -28.60 36.73
C SER A 149 -15.64 -28.68 35.31
N ARG A 150 -14.68 -29.61 35.10
CA ARG A 150 -14.14 -29.91 33.75
C ARG A 150 -15.21 -30.42 32.79
N THR A 151 -16.23 -31.13 33.26
CA THR A 151 -17.32 -31.66 32.43
C THR A 151 -18.29 -30.57 32.02
N ARG A 152 -18.71 -29.72 32.96
CA ARG A 152 -19.52 -28.51 32.69
C ARG A 152 -18.82 -27.58 31.71
N ARG A 153 -17.53 -27.30 31.93
CA ARG A 153 -16.72 -26.45 31.05
C ARG A 153 -16.58 -27.02 29.62
N ARG A 154 -16.56 -28.36 29.44
CA ARG A 154 -16.62 -28.99 28.10
C ARG A 154 -18.00 -28.85 27.44
N GLY A 155 -19.09 -28.83 28.21
CA GLY A 155 -20.43 -28.54 27.69
C GLY A 155 -20.55 -27.10 27.22
N LEU A 156 -20.14 -26.16 28.07
CA LEU A 156 -20.12 -24.72 27.77
C LEU A 156 -19.23 -24.41 26.55
N ALA A 157 -18.05 -25.02 26.44
CA ALA A 157 -17.19 -24.87 25.25
C ALA A 157 -17.91 -25.20 23.93
N ARG A 158 -18.71 -26.28 23.89
CA ARG A 158 -19.52 -26.63 22.71
C ARG A 158 -20.59 -25.59 22.44
N ARG A 159 -21.31 -25.16 23.48
CA ARG A 159 -22.38 -24.16 23.36
C ARG A 159 -21.86 -22.81 22.85
N ARG A 160 -20.67 -22.39 23.30
CA ARG A 160 -19.96 -21.21 22.77
C ARG A 160 -19.65 -21.33 21.27
N THR A 161 -19.18 -22.50 20.81
CA THR A 161 -18.96 -22.76 19.38
C THR A 161 -20.26 -22.72 18.57
N GLU A 162 -21.31 -23.43 19.02
CA GLU A 162 -22.64 -23.42 18.38
C GLU A 162 -23.19 -22.00 18.19
N LEU A 163 -23.16 -21.20 19.26
CA LEU A 163 -23.63 -19.82 19.25
C LEU A 163 -22.77 -18.91 18.36
N THR A 164 -21.46 -19.12 18.33
CA THR A 164 -20.54 -18.39 17.43
C THR A 164 -20.84 -18.69 15.96
N ASP A 165 -21.05 -19.96 15.61
CA ASP A 165 -21.38 -20.38 14.24
C ASP A 165 -22.77 -19.87 13.80
N GLU A 166 -23.77 -19.91 14.69
CA GLU A 166 -25.09 -19.30 14.44
C GLU A 166 -25.00 -17.78 14.27
N LEU A 167 -24.25 -17.09 15.12
CA LEU A 167 -24.04 -15.65 15.04
C LEU A 167 -23.37 -15.27 13.70
N ALA A 168 -22.29 -15.96 13.34
CA ALA A 168 -21.60 -15.78 12.06
C ALA A 168 -22.47 -16.16 10.84
N ALA A 169 -23.44 -17.07 10.98
CA ALA A 169 -24.44 -17.34 9.94
C ALA A 169 -25.46 -16.18 9.79
N VAL A 170 -25.99 -15.68 10.90
CA VAL A 170 -26.92 -14.53 10.92
C VAL A 170 -26.25 -13.27 10.39
N GLU A 171 -24.99 -13.00 10.76
CA GLU A 171 -24.25 -11.85 10.26
C GLU A 171 -23.97 -11.93 8.75
N ARG A 172 -23.60 -13.11 8.23
CA ARG A 172 -23.48 -13.33 6.77
C ARG A 172 -24.82 -13.08 6.05
N GLN A 173 -25.94 -13.56 6.60
CA GLN A 173 -27.27 -13.27 6.06
C GLN A 173 -27.61 -11.77 6.09
N LEU A 174 -27.23 -11.08 7.17
CA LEU A 174 -27.48 -9.65 7.37
C LEU A 174 -26.65 -8.80 6.39
N GLN A 175 -25.38 -9.15 6.15
CA GLN A 175 -24.54 -8.51 5.13
C GLN A 175 -25.04 -8.81 3.70
N ALA A 176 -25.41 -10.06 3.40
CA ALA A 176 -26.02 -10.41 2.10
C ALA A 176 -27.36 -9.69 1.87
N THR A 177 -28.11 -9.40 2.93
CA THR A 177 -29.36 -8.61 2.86
C THR A 177 -29.07 -7.11 2.70
N LYS A 178 -28.00 -6.59 3.33
CA LYS A 178 -27.52 -5.22 3.09
C LYS A 178 -27.06 -5.02 1.64
N GLY A 179 -26.28 -5.95 1.07
CA GLY A 179 -25.90 -5.93 -0.35
C GLY A 179 -27.07 -6.08 -1.33
N LYS A 180 -28.22 -6.61 -0.87
CA LYS A 180 -29.48 -6.67 -1.64
C LYS A 180 -30.38 -5.44 -1.48
N ARG A 181 -30.03 -4.47 -0.64
CA ARG A 181 -30.70 -3.16 -0.67
C ARG A 181 -30.28 -2.46 -1.97
N LYS A 182 -31.22 -2.27 -2.91
CA LYS A 182 -31.06 -1.20 -3.91
C LYS A 182 -30.82 0.10 -3.11
N PRO A 183 -29.69 0.80 -3.28
CA PRO A 183 -29.49 2.06 -2.60
C PRO A 183 -30.55 3.05 -3.06
N ASP A 184 -30.86 4.05 -2.22
CA ASP A 184 -31.53 5.25 -2.69
C ASP A 184 -30.75 5.80 -3.90
N ARG A 185 -31.43 6.34 -4.90
CA ARG A 185 -30.77 6.90 -6.09
C ARG A 185 -31.05 8.39 -6.18
N LEU A 186 -30.14 9.13 -6.78
CA LEU A 186 -30.44 10.49 -7.18
C LEU A 186 -31.12 10.48 -8.55
N ALA A 187 -31.87 11.54 -8.83
CA ALA A 187 -32.37 11.87 -10.15
C ALA A 187 -32.05 13.35 -10.42
N ALA A 188 -31.78 13.69 -11.69
CA ALA A 188 -31.77 15.08 -12.12
C ALA A 188 -33.14 15.42 -12.70
N GLU A 189 -33.77 16.47 -12.18
CA GLU A 189 -34.96 17.07 -12.75
C GLU A 189 -34.52 18.34 -13.51
N VAL A 190 -34.57 18.27 -14.84
CA VAL A 190 -34.18 19.33 -15.76
C VAL A 190 -35.45 20.01 -16.26
N THR A 191 -35.59 21.31 -16.02
CA THR A 191 -36.70 22.10 -16.56
C THR A 191 -36.24 22.77 -17.85
N VAL A 192 -36.98 22.57 -18.94
CA VAL A 192 -36.69 23.13 -20.26
C VAL A 192 -37.90 23.89 -20.81
N SER A 193 -37.64 24.97 -21.56
CA SER A 193 -38.63 25.63 -22.42
C SER A 193 -38.35 25.25 -23.86
N VAL A 194 -39.38 24.88 -24.60
CA VAL A 194 -39.30 24.43 -26.00
C VAL A 194 -40.14 25.39 -26.85
N ASP A 195 -39.52 25.97 -27.88
CA ASP A 195 -40.12 27.07 -28.66
C ASP A 195 -40.92 26.59 -29.88
N VAL A 196 -40.83 25.30 -30.24
CA VAL A 196 -41.48 24.69 -31.42
C VAL A 196 -42.06 23.31 -31.10
N ASP A 197 -43.10 22.89 -31.82
CA ASP A 197 -43.68 21.55 -31.69
C ASP A 197 -42.79 20.47 -32.36
N ASP A 198 -42.79 19.27 -31.77
CA ASP A 198 -41.95 18.11 -32.13
C ASP A 198 -40.44 18.42 -32.21
N ALA A 199 -39.95 19.23 -31.27
CA ALA A 199 -38.54 19.56 -31.14
C ALA A 199 -37.73 18.33 -30.70
N GLU A 200 -36.77 17.92 -31.51
CA GLU A 200 -35.76 16.93 -31.12
C GLU A 200 -34.70 17.57 -30.23
N LEU A 201 -34.44 16.94 -29.08
CA LEU A 201 -33.58 17.44 -28.02
C LEU A 201 -32.63 16.34 -27.54
N GLU A 202 -31.34 16.58 -27.74
CA GLU A 202 -30.23 15.81 -27.15
C GLU A 202 -29.77 16.53 -25.87
N LEU A 203 -29.73 15.83 -24.73
CA LEU A 203 -29.20 16.35 -23.47
C LEU A 203 -27.90 15.65 -23.09
N GLU A 204 -26.88 16.45 -22.77
CA GLU A 204 -25.62 15.99 -22.21
C GLU A 204 -25.61 16.26 -20.70
N LEU A 205 -25.60 15.21 -19.88
CA LEU A 205 -25.51 15.30 -18.42
C LEU A 205 -24.08 14.94 -17.98
N THR A 206 -23.36 15.93 -17.45
CA THR A 206 -21.99 15.77 -16.94
C THR A 206 -21.93 16.00 -15.43
N TYR A 207 -21.30 15.12 -14.66
CA TYR A 207 -21.15 15.23 -13.20
C TYR A 207 -19.85 14.62 -12.67
N LEU A 208 -19.41 15.05 -11.49
CA LEU A 208 -18.36 14.40 -10.72
C LEU A 208 -18.95 13.40 -9.73
N VAL A 209 -18.28 12.26 -9.58
CA VAL A 209 -18.65 11.17 -8.67
C VAL A 209 -17.42 10.70 -7.89
N ASP A 210 -17.55 10.63 -6.56
CA ASP A 210 -16.54 10.05 -5.67
C ASP A 210 -16.67 8.52 -5.62
N GLY A 211 -15.62 7.82 -5.16
CA GLY A 211 -15.54 6.35 -5.18
C GLY A 211 -14.82 5.76 -6.40
N ALA A 212 -14.49 6.60 -7.38
CA ALA A 212 -13.64 6.25 -8.52
C ALA A 212 -12.20 6.76 -8.35
N ARG A 213 -11.21 6.00 -8.85
CA ARG A 213 -9.80 6.40 -8.92
C ARG A 213 -9.06 5.68 -10.04
N TRP A 214 -7.94 6.25 -10.48
CA TRP A 214 -6.92 5.50 -11.23
C TRP A 214 -5.51 5.71 -10.66
N GLN A 215 -4.63 4.74 -10.92
CA GLN A 215 -3.20 4.82 -10.58
C GLN A 215 -2.32 4.22 -11.70
N PRO A 216 -1.09 4.73 -11.92
CA PRO A 216 -0.16 4.14 -12.88
C PRO A 216 0.36 2.78 -12.40
N SER A 217 0.58 1.85 -13.32
CA SER A 217 1.29 0.60 -13.10
C SER A 217 2.08 0.21 -14.37
N TYR A 218 3.25 -0.41 -14.23
CA TYR A 218 4.14 -0.66 -15.39
C TYR A 218 4.58 -2.11 -15.54
N ASP A 219 4.23 -2.77 -16.65
CA ASP A 219 4.87 -4.02 -17.03
C ASP A 219 6.04 -3.75 -17.97
N LEU A 220 7.22 -3.46 -17.44
CA LEU A 220 8.43 -3.36 -18.27
C LEU A 220 8.93 -4.77 -18.54
N ARG A 221 8.69 -5.39 -19.73
CA ARG A 221 9.05 -6.84 -20.22
C ARG A 221 11.82 -7.86 -20.89
N LEU A 222 13.05 -7.50 -20.34
CA LEU A 222 14.38 -7.26 -20.93
C LEU A 222 14.84 -8.31 -21.95
N VAL A 223 14.80 -7.90 -23.21
CA VAL A 223 15.32 -8.72 -24.30
C VAL A 223 16.66 -8.11 -24.69
N ASP A 224 17.72 -8.82 -24.33
CA ASP A 224 19.11 -8.38 -24.43
C ASP A 224 19.35 -7.01 -23.79
N GLU A 225 19.50 -5.94 -24.58
CA GLU A 225 19.78 -4.56 -24.10
C GLU A 225 18.58 -3.61 -24.25
N THR A 226 17.36 -4.14 -24.43
CA THR A 226 16.12 -3.34 -24.60
C THR A 226 15.11 -3.56 -23.49
N VAL A 227 14.64 -2.46 -22.89
CA VAL A 227 13.59 -2.44 -21.85
C VAL A 227 12.28 -1.91 -22.44
N THR A 228 11.43 -2.82 -22.95
CA THR A 228 10.04 -2.53 -23.35
C THR A 228 9.17 -2.22 -22.12
N LEU A 229 8.94 -0.93 -21.84
CA LEU A 229 8.04 -0.41 -20.81
C LEU A 229 6.58 -0.44 -21.30
N THR A 230 5.77 -1.36 -20.78
CA THR A 230 4.30 -1.29 -20.91
C THR A 230 3.73 -0.47 -19.76
N TRP A 231 2.92 0.53 -20.04
CA TRP A 231 2.26 1.38 -19.05
C TRP A 231 0.75 1.12 -19.05
N PHE A 232 0.18 0.84 -17.88
CA PHE A 232 -1.25 0.80 -17.64
C PHE A 232 -1.70 1.90 -16.67
N GLY A 233 -2.92 2.38 -16.86
CA GLY A 233 -3.75 2.86 -15.76
C GLY A 233 -4.51 1.68 -15.14
N LEU A 234 -4.42 1.53 -13.83
CA LEU A 234 -5.31 0.69 -13.04
C LEU A 234 -6.49 1.54 -12.61
N VAL A 235 -7.65 1.34 -13.23
CA VAL A 235 -8.92 2.02 -12.90
C VAL A 235 -9.70 1.16 -11.92
N SER A 236 -10.24 1.74 -10.85
CA SER A 236 -11.08 1.03 -9.89
C SER A 236 -12.16 1.95 -9.35
N GLN A 237 -13.40 1.46 -9.25
CA GLN A 237 -14.55 2.28 -8.91
C GLN A 237 -15.62 1.50 -8.11
N ASP A 238 -16.21 2.15 -7.11
CA ASP A 238 -17.33 1.64 -6.30
C ASP A 238 -18.55 2.59 -6.32
N THR A 239 -18.65 3.42 -7.38
CA THR A 239 -19.63 4.53 -7.51
C THR A 239 -21.10 4.08 -7.48
N GLY A 240 -21.34 2.79 -7.61
CA GLY A 240 -22.66 2.17 -7.70
C GLY A 240 -23.26 2.21 -9.11
N GLU A 241 -22.50 2.56 -10.14
CA GLU A 241 -22.93 2.54 -11.54
C GLU A 241 -21.89 1.81 -12.39
N ASP A 242 -22.28 0.75 -13.09
CA ASP A 242 -21.38 0.04 -13.99
C ASP A 242 -21.11 0.90 -15.23
N TRP A 243 -19.83 1.11 -15.58
CA TRP A 243 -19.46 1.84 -16.78
C TRP A 243 -19.37 0.86 -17.95
N PRO A 244 -20.13 1.05 -19.04
CA PRO A 244 -20.05 0.20 -20.22
C PRO A 244 -18.75 0.45 -21.01
N GLU A 245 -18.59 -0.19 -22.17
CA GLU A 245 -17.55 0.15 -23.14
C GLU A 245 -17.80 1.57 -23.70
N CYS A 246 -17.24 2.57 -23.03
CA CYS A 246 -17.41 4.01 -23.29
C CYS A 246 -16.05 4.70 -23.51
N GLU A 247 -16.06 6.00 -23.84
CA GLU A 247 -14.80 6.75 -23.97
C GLU A 247 -14.13 6.96 -22.61
N LEU A 248 -13.15 6.12 -22.31
CA LEU A 248 -12.34 6.20 -21.09
C LEU A 248 -11.18 7.19 -21.28
N GLN A 249 -11.08 8.17 -20.39
CA GLN A 249 -9.96 9.10 -20.31
C GLN A 249 -9.31 9.04 -18.92
N LEU A 250 -7.98 8.97 -18.86
CA LEU A 250 -7.21 8.97 -17.62
C LEU A 250 -6.50 10.32 -17.49
N SER A 251 -6.93 11.15 -16.55
CA SER A 251 -6.36 12.48 -16.35
C SER A 251 -5.48 12.53 -15.10
N THR A 252 -4.28 13.10 -15.26
CA THR A 252 -3.37 13.41 -14.15
C THR A 252 -3.75 14.69 -13.39
N ALA A 253 -4.73 15.44 -13.90
CA ALA A 253 -5.23 16.64 -13.26
C ALA A 253 -5.67 16.36 -11.81
N ARG A 254 -5.42 17.31 -10.93
CA ARG A 254 -6.03 17.39 -9.61
C ARG A 254 -6.90 18.65 -9.55
N PRO A 255 -8.18 18.61 -10.00
CA PRO A 255 -9.04 19.80 -10.11
C PRO A 255 -9.29 20.61 -8.82
N ALA A 256 -8.75 20.20 -7.67
CA ALA A 256 -8.98 20.78 -6.36
C ALA A 256 -7.69 20.99 -5.53
N VAL A 257 -6.50 20.94 -6.14
CA VAL A 257 -5.29 21.45 -5.47
C VAL A 257 -5.36 22.97 -5.44
N ALA A 258 -5.11 23.55 -4.26
CA ALA A 258 -5.33 24.98 -4.03
C ALA A 258 -4.52 25.87 -4.99
N THR A 259 -5.16 26.91 -5.50
CA THR A 259 -4.55 28.00 -6.27
C THR A 259 -3.71 28.96 -5.42
N ALA A 260 -3.67 28.77 -4.10
CA ALA A 260 -2.80 29.50 -3.20
C ALA A 260 -1.35 28.99 -3.30
N VAL A 261 -0.45 29.85 -3.76
CA VAL A 261 1.00 29.63 -3.65
C VAL A 261 1.36 29.66 -2.15
N PRO A 262 2.05 28.64 -1.60
CA PRO A 262 2.44 28.63 -0.20
C PRO A 262 3.52 29.71 0.06
N GLU A 263 3.19 30.70 0.88
CA GLU A 263 4.12 31.77 1.25
C GLU A 263 5.18 31.29 2.25
N LEU A 264 6.42 31.76 2.08
CA LEU A 264 7.54 31.42 2.97
C LEU A 264 7.41 32.13 4.31
N SER A 265 7.02 31.39 5.35
CA SER A 265 7.12 31.86 6.74
C SER A 265 8.59 32.07 7.13
N PRO A 266 8.99 33.23 7.68
CA PRO A 266 10.39 33.48 8.06
C PRO A 266 10.90 32.50 9.14
N TRP A 267 11.95 31.75 8.81
CA TRP A 267 12.56 30.80 9.74
C TRP A 267 13.58 31.51 10.64
N TYR A 268 13.13 31.92 11.83
CA TYR A 268 13.98 32.50 12.86
C TYR A 268 14.78 31.42 13.61
N LEU A 269 16.09 31.61 13.74
CA LEU A 269 16.98 30.85 14.62
C LEU A 269 17.26 31.67 15.89
N ASP A 270 16.46 31.50 16.95
CA ASP A 270 16.76 32.06 18.29
C ASP A 270 17.52 31.03 19.16
N ARG A 271 18.22 31.54 20.19
CA ARG A 271 18.86 30.71 21.22
C ARG A 271 17.80 29.96 22.01
N VAL A 272 18.08 28.69 22.35
CA VAL A 272 17.26 27.91 23.29
C VAL A 272 17.33 28.58 24.66
N ARG A 273 16.29 29.35 25.02
CA ARG A 273 16.11 29.93 26.35
C ARG A 273 15.45 28.87 27.24
N PRO A 274 16.03 28.48 28.39
CA PRO A 274 15.40 27.51 29.28
C PRO A 274 14.10 28.09 29.83
N VAL A 275 12.99 27.40 29.57
CA VAL A 275 11.67 27.81 30.05
C VAL A 275 11.60 27.59 31.57
N PRO A 276 11.30 28.61 32.39
CA PRO A 276 11.14 28.42 33.83
C PRO A 276 9.97 27.48 34.13
N PRO A 277 10.07 26.60 35.15
CA PRO A 277 9.04 25.60 35.44
C PRO A 277 7.72 26.28 35.81
N ARG A 278 6.67 25.99 35.03
CA ARG A 278 5.36 26.62 35.15
C ARG A 278 4.52 25.89 36.19
N VAL A 279 4.27 26.51 37.34
CA VAL A 279 3.25 26.06 38.31
C VAL A 279 1.86 26.03 37.66
N LEU A 280 1.08 24.98 37.96
CA LEU A 280 -0.24 24.76 37.39
C LEU A 280 -1.35 25.08 38.41
N PRO A 281 -2.19 26.09 38.17
CA PRO A 281 -3.53 26.18 38.72
C PRO A 281 -4.45 25.13 38.06
N ALA A 282 -5.55 24.77 38.73
CA ALA A 282 -6.43 23.70 38.30
C ALA A 282 -7.65 24.18 37.47
N THR A 283 -8.28 23.21 36.79
CA THR A 283 -9.69 23.16 36.34
C THR A 283 -10.25 24.09 35.24
N MET A 284 -10.56 23.45 34.10
CA MET A 284 -11.90 23.37 33.46
C MET A 284 -12.37 24.34 32.34
N VAL A 285 -13.08 23.72 31.36
CA VAL A 285 -14.03 24.19 30.32
C VAL A 285 -13.55 25.01 29.09
N GLY A 286 -13.71 24.39 27.90
CA GLY A 286 -14.15 25.02 26.62
C GLY A 286 -13.13 25.82 25.78
N GLY A 287 -13.08 25.73 24.43
CA GLY A 287 -13.74 24.81 23.48
C GLY A 287 -14.43 25.50 22.28
N MET A 288 -13.67 26.00 21.28
CA MET A 288 -14.17 26.61 20.01
C MET A 288 -13.03 26.58 18.92
N PRO A 289 -13.21 27.00 17.63
CA PRO A 289 -12.94 26.14 16.46
C PRO A 289 -11.69 26.50 15.60
N PRO A 290 -11.34 25.68 14.58
CA PRO A 290 -10.12 25.82 13.76
C PRO A 290 -10.31 26.39 12.32
N PRO A 291 -9.26 26.98 11.71
CA PRO A 291 -9.11 27.20 10.26
C PRO A 291 -7.96 26.36 9.59
N PRO A 292 -7.76 26.41 8.25
CA PRO A 292 -6.96 25.44 7.45
C PRO A 292 -5.69 26.08 6.75
N PRO A 293 -5.04 25.50 5.71
CA PRO A 293 -4.29 24.22 5.68
C PRO A 293 -2.95 24.20 4.88
N ALA A 294 -2.16 23.11 5.04
CA ALA A 294 -1.23 22.51 4.03
C ALA A 294 0.06 23.30 3.60
N PRO A 295 1.05 22.72 2.84
CA PRO A 295 1.11 21.39 2.21
C PRO A 295 2.44 20.58 2.33
N ALA A 296 2.43 19.38 1.72
CA ALA A 296 3.53 18.60 1.11
C ALA A 296 4.58 17.86 1.98
N GLY A 297 4.92 16.62 1.56
CA GLY A 297 6.08 15.83 2.07
C GLY A 297 5.91 14.29 2.04
N ALA A 298 6.22 13.63 0.91
CA ALA A 298 6.29 12.16 0.74
C ALA A 298 6.89 11.80 -0.66
N PRO A 299 7.25 10.54 -0.99
CA PRO A 299 7.40 9.32 -0.19
C PRO A 299 8.89 8.88 -0.11
N PRO A 300 9.34 7.63 -0.45
CA PRO A 300 9.31 7.08 -1.83
C PRO A 300 9.04 5.54 -1.89
N ALA A 301 9.52 4.84 -2.94
CA ALA A 301 9.88 3.39 -2.99
C ALA A 301 8.75 2.33 -2.86
N THR A 302 8.87 1.02 -3.20
CA THR A 302 9.63 0.30 -4.28
C THR A 302 8.88 -1.00 -4.73
N GLY A 303 8.32 -1.17 -5.96
CA GLY A 303 7.99 -2.51 -6.57
C GLY A 303 7.45 -2.70 -8.06
N ARG A 304 7.97 -3.17 -9.27
CA ARG A 304 9.16 -3.55 -10.19
C ARG A 304 10.02 -4.86 -10.12
N ALA A 305 9.56 -6.06 -10.47
CA ALA A 305 10.36 -7.06 -11.22
C ALA A 305 9.50 -8.24 -11.80
N ALA A 306 9.95 -8.99 -12.85
CA ALA A 306 9.26 -10.15 -13.54
C ALA A 306 10.06 -10.88 -14.72
N PHE A 307 9.51 -11.09 -15.98
CA PHE A 307 9.96 -11.30 -17.48
C PHE A 307 11.03 -12.47 -17.66
N ALA A 308 10.85 -13.49 -18.54
CA ALA A 308 11.84 -14.59 -18.82
C ALA A 308 11.91 -15.31 -20.23
N GLY A 309 10.82 -15.78 -20.91
CA GLY A 309 10.88 -16.40 -22.28
C GLY A 309 10.04 -15.80 -23.47
N PRO A 310 10.19 -16.24 -24.75
CA PRO A 310 9.64 -15.56 -25.96
C PRO A 310 8.65 -16.45 -26.83
N PRO A 311 8.31 -16.16 -28.12
CA PRO A 311 7.08 -15.41 -28.45
C PRO A 311 6.12 -16.07 -29.48
N PRO A 312 4.80 -15.82 -29.42
CA PRO A 312 3.85 -15.98 -30.54
C PRO A 312 3.79 -14.71 -31.43
N PRO A 313 3.24 -14.78 -32.67
CA PRO A 313 3.04 -13.60 -33.52
C PRO A 313 2.03 -12.64 -32.86
N MET A 314 2.48 -11.43 -32.52
CA MET A 314 1.68 -10.47 -31.77
C MET A 314 0.70 -9.71 -32.67
N MET A 315 -0.58 -9.76 -32.33
CA MET A 315 -1.55 -8.76 -32.80
C MET A 315 -1.13 -7.38 -32.31
N GLN A 316 -1.25 -6.35 -33.16
CA GLN A 316 -0.95 -4.97 -32.78
C GLN A 316 -1.87 -4.51 -31.65
N ALA A 317 -1.28 -4.03 -30.56
CA ALA A 317 -1.99 -3.32 -29.51
C ALA A 317 -2.30 -1.90 -29.99
N SER A 318 -3.54 -1.45 -29.76
CA SER A 318 -3.92 -0.05 -29.98
C SER A 318 -3.23 0.82 -28.91
N VAL A 319 -2.76 2.01 -29.27
CA VAL A 319 -1.97 2.91 -28.38
C VAL A 319 -2.69 4.24 -28.12
N ALA A 320 -2.59 4.77 -26.90
CA ALA A 320 -3.41 5.91 -26.46
C ALA A 320 -3.03 7.23 -27.15
N GLU A 321 -4.05 8.01 -27.51
CA GLU A 321 -3.86 9.44 -27.79
C GLU A 321 -3.60 10.20 -26.49
N VAL A 322 -2.79 11.27 -26.58
CA VAL A 322 -2.40 12.09 -25.43
C VAL A 322 -2.61 13.56 -25.75
N GLU A 323 -3.41 14.22 -24.91
CA GLU A 323 -3.67 15.65 -24.96
C GLU A 323 -2.91 16.32 -23.79
N GLN A 324 -1.89 17.13 -24.12
CA GLN A 324 -1.03 17.77 -23.13
C GLN A 324 -1.54 19.17 -22.78
N GLY A 325 -2.24 19.30 -21.65
CA GLY A 325 -2.62 20.59 -21.07
C GLY A 325 -1.51 21.15 -20.17
N VAL A 326 -1.44 22.49 -20.09
CA VAL A 326 -0.37 23.24 -19.36
C VAL A 326 -0.22 22.83 -17.88
N ALA A 327 -1.25 22.27 -17.25
CA ALA A 327 -1.24 21.81 -15.87
C ALA A 327 -1.55 20.30 -15.68
N ALA A 328 -1.83 19.56 -16.75
CA ALA A 328 -2.23 18.15 -16.68
C ALA A 328 -2.14 17.44 -18.04
N ALA A 329 -1.68 16.19 -18.04
CA ALA A 329 -1.81 15.28 -19.16
C ALA A 329 -3.09 14.42 -19.04
N THR A 330 -3.79 14.25 -20.16
CA THR A 330 -4.91 13.31 -20.30
C THR A 330 -4.53 12.25 -21.34
N TYR A 331 -4.67 10.98 -20.95
CA TYR A 331 -4.39 9.81 -21.78
C TYR A 331 -5.71 9.14 -22.15
N ARG A 332 -5.89 8.73 -23.40
CA ARG A 332 -7.11 8.06 -23.90
C ARG A 332 -6.82 6.59 -24.26
N PRO A 333 -6.96 5.62 -23.33
CA PRO A 333 -6.76 4.19 -23.61
C PRO A 333 -7.46 3.73 -24.89
N ALA A 334 -6.69 3.12 -25.78
CA ALA A 334 -7.06 3.01 -27.20
C ALA A 334 -7.97 1.82 -27.56
N ARG A 335 -8.63 1.27 -26.56
CA ARG A 335 -9.77 0.36 -26.66
C ARG A 335 -10.75 0.74 -25.55
N PRO A 336 -12.06 0.83 -25.83
CA PRO A 336 -13.07 0.89 -24.77
C PRO A 336 -12.92 -0.28 -23.79
N ILE A 337 -13.15 -0.02 -22.51
CA ILE A 337 -13.07 -1.00 -21.43
C ILE A 337 -14.24 -0.76 -20.50
N ALA A 338 -15.10 -1.76 -20.30
CA ALA A 338 -16.12 -1.73 -19.27
C ALA A 338 -15.50 -1.81 -17.87
N VAL A 339 -16.02 -1.03 -16.93
CA VAL A 339 -15.55 -0.95 -15.54
C VAL A 339 -16.76 -1.04 -14.59
N PRO A 340 -17.12 -2.25 -14.12
CA PRO A 340 -18.19 -2.45 -13.14
C PRO A 340 -17.94 -1.72 -11.81
N ALA A 341 -19.01 -1.55 -11.03
CA ALA A 341 -18.97 -0.91 -9.71
C ALA A 341 -18.67 -1.92 -8.58
N ASP A 342 -17.69 -2.80 -8.77
CA ASP A 342 -17.30 -3.87 -7.84
C ASP A 342 -16.07 -3.53 -6.97
N GLY A 343 -15.41 -2.40 -7.24
CA GLY A 343 -14.16 -1.98 -6.59
C GLY A 343 -12.88 -2.63 -7.13
N SER A 344 -12.97 -3.51 -8.13
CA SER A 344 -11.82 -4.19 -8.74
C SER A 344 -10.92 -3.24 -9.54
N ALA A 345 -9.70 -3.70 -9.85
CA ALA A 345 -8.71 -2.92 -10.60
C ALA A 345 -8.62 -3.39 -12.07
N HIS A 346 -9.20 -2.60 -12.97
CA HIS A 346 -9.22 -2.83 -14.42
C HIS A 346 -7.97 -2.24 -15.07
N ARG A 347 -7.25 -3.05 -15.86
CA ARG A 347 -6.03 -2.64 -16.58
C ARG A 347 -6.39 -1.97 -17.92
N ALA A 348 -6.14 -0.69 -18.04
CA ALA A 348 -6.21 0.06 -19.30
C ALA A 348 -4.80 0.41 -19.80
N THR A 349 -4.40 -0.10 -20.97
CA THR A 349 -3.08 0.21 -21.54
C THR A 349 -3.01 1.67 -22.00
N VAL A 350 -1.99 2.38 -21.55
CA VAL A 350 -1.67 3.76 -21.93
C VAL A 350 -0.64 3.76 -23.07
N ALA A 351 0.52 3.15 -22.85
CA ALA A 351 1.61 3.15 -23.82
C ALA A 351 2.45 1.86 -23.77
N VAL A 352 3.16 1.57 -24.86
CA VAL A 352 4.26 0.60 -24.91
C VAL A 352 5.47 1.35 -25.47
N LEU A 353 6.58 1.37 -24.75
CA LEU A 353 7.77 2.16 -25.08
C LEU A 353 9.00 1.26 -25.09
N GLU A 354 9.75 1.21 -26.18
CA GLU A 354 11.01 0.46 -26.25
C GLU A 354 12.19 1.37 -25.92
N LEU A 355 12.80 1.13 -24.76
CA LEU A 355 13.86 1.98 -24.21
C LEU A 355 15.22 1.23 -24.22
N PRO A 356 16.21 1.68 -25.00
CA PRO A 356 17.56 1.11 -24.96
C PRO A 356 18.23 1.29 -23.59
N ALA A 357 18.88 0.24 -23.11
CA ALA A 357 19.45 0.16 -21.77
C ALA A 357 20.95 -0.14 -21.80
N ARG A 358 21.73 0.56 -20.96
CA ARG A 358 23.10 0.16 -20.63
C ARG A 358 23.04 -0.74 -19.39
N LEU A 359 23.57 -1.95 -19.47
CA LEU A 359 23.51 -2.93 -18.38
C LEU A 359 24.84 -3.04 -17.62
N ASP A 360 24.73 -3.09 -16.30
CA ASP A 360 25.81 -3.50 -15.39
C ASP A 360 25.22 -4.18 -14.15
N HIS A 361 26.09 -4.65 -13.25
CA HIS A 361 25.67 -5.27 -11.99
C HIS A 361 26.23 -4.47 -10.81
N VAL A 362 25.45 -4.33 -9.74
CA VAL A 362 25.87 -3.65 -8.50
C VAL A 362 25.79 -4.62 -7.32
N THR A 363 26.82 -4.67 -6.49
CA THR A 363 26.84 -5.47 -5.25
C THR A 363 27.35 -4.65 -4.08
N VAL A 364 26.78 -4.88 -2.88
CA VAL A 364 27.17 -4.23 -1.62
C VAL A 364 27.47 -5.30 -0.56
N PRO A 365 28.63 -5.98 -0.62
CA PRO A 365 28.85 -7.25 0.09
C PRO A 365 28.89 -7.14 1.64
N LEU A 366 28.97 -5.92 2.18
CA LEU A 366 28.81 -5.62 3.61
C LEU A 366 27.33 -5.58 4.06
N ARG A 367 26.38 -5.57 3.13
CA ARG A 367 24.93 -5.64 3.41
C ARG A 367 24.37 -7.00 3.06
N ALA A 368 24.69 -7.50 1.87
CA ALA A 368 24.13 -8.73 1.31
C ALA A 368 25.07 -9.26 0.20
N PRO A 369 25.29 -10.59 0.07
CA PRO A 369 26.24 -11.18 -0.88
C PRO A 369 25.75 -11.27 -2.34
N GLU A 370 24.58 -10.70 -2.65
CA GLU A 370 23.96 -10.74 -3.97
C GLU A 370 24.57 -9.69 -4.92
N ALA A 371 24.53 -10.00 -6.22
CA ALA A 371 24.75 -9.03 -7.29
C ALA A 371 23.40 -8.68 -7.95
N HIS A 372 23.07 -7.40 -7.97
CA HIS A 372 21.85 -6.90 -8.59
C HIS A 372 22.10 -6.47 -10.03
N LEU A 373 21.30 -6.96 -10.98
CA LEU A 373 21.32 -6.45 -12.35
C LEU A 373 20.70 -5.04 -12.38
N ARG A 374 21.43 -4.07 -12.91
CA ARG A 374 21.04 -2.67 -13.08
C ARG A 374 20.98 -2.33 -14.56
N ALA A 375 19.97 -1.56 -14.94
CA ALA A 375 19.91 -0.89 -16.24
C ALA A 375 19.93 0.63 -16.04
N THR A 376 20.86 1.31 -16.70
CA THR A 376 20.84 2.76 -16.86
C THR A 376 20.13 3.07 -18.18
N VAL A 377 18.95 3.70 -18.09
CA VAL A 377 18.02 3.89 -19.20
C VAL A 377 17.64 5.35 -19.33
N ARG A 378 17.47 5.86 -20.56
CA ARG A 378 16.98 7.20 -20.83
C ARG A 378 15.53 7.15 -21.33
N ASN A 379 14.64 7.98 -20.79
CA ASN A 379 13.29 8.10 -21.31
C ASN A 379 13.33 8.82 -22.67
N THR A 380 13.18 8.07 -23.75
CA THR A 380 13.13 8.59 -25.13
C THR A 380 11.72 8.99 -25.58
N SER A 381 10.70 8.78 -24.74
CA SER A 381 9.31 9.09 -25.08
C SER A 381 8.94 10.54 -24.77
N ALA A 382 7.82 10.99 -25.36
CA ALA A 382 7.22 12.29 -25.06
C ALA A 382 6.40 12.32 -23.75
N HIS A 383 6.46 11.26 -22.93
CA HIS A 383 5.65 11.13 -21.71
C HIS A 383 6.50 11.29 -20.44
N THR A 384 6.03 12.12 -19.52
CA THR A 384 6.47 12.05 -18.11
C THR A 384 5.84 10.81 -17.49
N LEU A 385 6.65 9.81 -17.18
CA LEU A 385 6.22 8.60 -16.52
C LEU A 385 5.99 8.90 -15.03
N LEU A 386 4.84 8.48 -14.53
CA LEU A 386 4.37 8.80 -13.18
C LEU A 386 4.89 7.78 -12.15
N PRO A 387 5.16 8.19 -10.90
CA PRO A 387 5.69 7.27 -9.89
C PRO A 387 4.69 6.16 -9.53
N GLY A 388 5.05 4.90 -9.75
CA GLY A 388 4.11 3.78 -9.63
C GLY A 388 4.74 2.39 -9.44
N PRO A 389 3.95 1.40 -8.95
CA PRO A 389 4.31 -0.01 -8.93
C PRO A 389 4.40 -0.59 -10.35
N ALA A 390 4.95 -1.80 -10.49
CA ALA A 390 5.43 -2.32 -11.77
C ALA A 390 5.94 -3.77 -11.72
N ALA A 391 6.52 -4.23 -12.82
CA ALA A 391 7.21 -5.50 -13.04
C ALA A 391 8.35 -5.33 -14.09
N VAL A 392 9.47 -6.10 -14.00
CA VAL A 392 10.84 -5.96 -14.62
C VAL A 392 11.76 -7.23 -14.43
N PHE A 393 11.92 -8.29 -15.20
CA PHE A 393 11.31 -8.80 -16.41
C PHE A 393 12.46 -8.88 -17.51
N HIS A 394 12.52 -10.02 -18.24
CA HIS A 394 13.48 -10.55 -19.24
C HIS A 394 12.87 -11.54 -20.32
N GLY A 395 11.66 -11.32 -20.91
CA GLY A 395 10.79 -12.28 -21.67
C GLY A 395 9.28 -12.48 -21.24
N ALA A 396 8.87 -13.63 -20.69
CA ALA A 396 7.50 -13.91 -20.23
C ALA A 396 7.24 -13.74 -18.71
N ASP A 397 8.01 -14.42 -17.85
CA ASP A 397 7.63 -14.89 -16.49
C ASP A 397 7.87 -13.93 -15.30
N PHE A 398 8.54 -14.31 -14.18
CA PHE A 398 8.64 -13.48 -12.95
C PHE A 398 10.00 -13.48 -12.17
N VAL A 399 10.34 -12.39 -11.43
CA VAL A 399 11.60 -12.14 -10.65
C VAL A 399 11.42 -11.45 -9.27
N ALA A 400 10.97 -10.18 -9.13
CA ALA A 400 10.98 -9.41 -7.84
C ALA A 400 10.11 -8.10 -7.83
N THR A 401 10.53 -7.01 -7.13
CA THR A 401 9.82 -5.68 -7.02
C THR A 401 10.74 -4.42 -6.69
N THR A 402 10.80 -3.33 -7.52
CA THR A 402 11.24 -1.91 -7.21
C THR A 402 10.36 -0.74 -7.82
N ARG A 403 10.35 0.56 -7.46
CA ARG A 403 9.26 1.52 -7.90
C ARG A 403 9.78 2.41 -9.01
N LEU A 404 8.96 2.66 -10.04
CA LEU A 404 9.31 3.71 -10.99
C LEU A 404 9.24 5.05 -10.25
N PRO A 405 10.27 5.91 -10.29
CA PRO A 405 10.16 7.28 -9.81
C PRO A 405 9.25 8.07 -10.76
N VAL A 406 9.11 9.38 -10.52
CA VAL A 406 8.78 10.27 -11.66
C VAL A 406 9.97 10.22 -12.63
N TRP A 407 9.71 10.13 -13.93
CA TRP A 407 10.76 10.00 -14.93
C TRP A 407 10.37 10.79 -16.19
N ALA A 408 10.96 11.97 -16.34
CA ALA A 408 10.63 12.97 -17.35
C ALA A 408 11.18 12.62 -18.75
N PRO A 409 10.62 13.19 -19.84
CA PRO A 409 11.19 13.07 -21.17
C PRO A 409 12.66 13.52 -21.20
N GLY A 410 13.54 12.65 -21.70
CA GLY A 410 14.99 12.90 -21.77
C GLY A 410 15.75 12.73 -20.45
N GLU A 411 15.10 12.40 -19.33
CA GLU A 411 15.80 12.07 -18.08
C GLU A 411 16.42 10.67 -18.16
N GLU A 412 17.58 10.47 -17.54
CA GLU A 412 18.25 9.18 -17.40
C GLU A 412 18.05 8.65 -15.97
N THR A 413 17.82 7.36 -15.81
CA THR A 413 17.47 6.75 -14.51
C THR A 413 18.06 5.35 -14.40
N GLU A 414 18.58 5.04 -13.21
CA GLU A 414 19.04 3.69 -12.85
C GLU A 414 17.89 2.83 -12.36
N LEU A 415 17.83 1.61 -12.87
CA LEU A 415 16.71 0.70 -12.69
C LEU A 415 17.23 -0.67 -12.28
N ALA A 416 17.04 -1.07 -11.02
CA ALA A 416 17.29 -2.45 -10.63
C ALA A 416 16.26 -3.39 -11.31
N LEU A 417 16.76 -4.50 -11.84
CA LEU A 417 15.97 -5.50 -12.58
C LEU A 417 15.82 -6.82 -11.79
N GLY A 418 16.67 -7.08 -10.81
CA GLY A 418 16.61 -8.29 -9.99
C GLY A 418 17.95 -8.61 -9.32
N VAL A 419 18.06 -9.82 -8.79
CA VAL A 419 19.34 -10.48 -8.43
C VAL A 419 19.76 -11.38 -9.60
N ASP A 420 21.05 -11.50 -9.86
CA ASP A 420 21.63 -12.45 -10.82
C ASP A 420 22.55 -13.43 -10.11
N ASP A 421 22.00 -14.56 -9.63
CA ASP A 421 22.70 -15.60 -8.84
C ASP A 421 23.90 -16.25 -9.57
N ARG A 422 24.08 -15.95 -10.86
CA ARG A 422 25.24 -16.36 -11.66
C ARG A 422 26.48 -15.55 -11.34
N LEU A 423 26.35 -14.36 -10.75
CA LEU A 423 27.44 -13.60 -10.17
C LEU A 423 27.54 -13.92 -8.68
N ARG A 424 28.49 -14.78 -8.32
CA ARG A 424 28.76 -15.10 -6.92
C ARG A 424 29.69 -14.05 -6.32
N VAL A 425 29.24 -13.41 -5.25
CA VAL A 425 30.06 -12.46 -4.48
C VAL A 425 30.25 -13.00 -3.06
N GLU A 426 31.48 -12.93 -2.56
CA GLU A 426 31.81 -13.40 -1.22
C GLU A 426 32.74 -12.39 -0.52
N ARG A 427 32.39 -12.00 0.72
CA ARG A 427 33.18 -11.08 1.55
C ARG A 427 33.72 -11.83 2.77
N LYS A 428 35.00 -12.22 2.72
CA LYS A 428 35.69 -12.94 3.80
C LYS A 428 36.58 -12.01 4.62
N LEU A 429 36.52 -12.16 5.95
CA LEU A 429 37.54 -11.63 6.85
C LEU A 429 38.85 -12.41 6.63
N GLY A 430 39.86 -11.76 6.07
CA GLY A 430 41.16 -12.37 5.75
C GLY A 430 42.15 -12.30 6.90
N ARG A 431 42.28 -11.13 7.53
CA ARG A 431 43.18 -10.90 8.67
C ARG A 431 42.54 -9.98 9.70
N ARG A 432 42.78 -10.27 10.99
CA ARG A 432 42.45 -9.40 12.12
C ARG A 432 43.62 -9.36 13.10
N SER A 433 43.96 -8.17 13.61
CA SER A 433 44.81 -8.03 14.79
C SER A 433 44.29 -6.92 15.72
N ASP A 434 44.49 -7.11 17.03
CA ASP A 434 44.25 -6.09 18.05
C ASP A 434 45.50 -6.04 18.92
N THR A 435 46.28 -4.96 18.78
CA THR A 435 47.63 -4.83 19.33
C THR A 435 47.73 -3.54 20.14
N ARG A 436 48.22 -3.64 21.38
CA ARG A 436 48.60 -2.47 22.19
C ARG A 436 49.99 -2.00 21.78
N ALA A 437 50.18 -0.71 21.54
CA ALA A 437 51.49 -0.20 21.12
C ALA A 437 52.55 -0.44 22.21
N THR A 438 53.72 -0.94 21.83
CA THR A 438 54.81 -1.28 22.78
C THR A 438 55.45 -0.08 23.46
N LEU A 439 55.30 1.12 22.87
CA LEU A 439 55.85 2.39 23.39
C LEU A 439 54.77 3.48 23.54
N GLY A 440 53.49 3.11 23.60
CA GLY A 440 52.38 4.06 23.66
C GLY A 440 51.12 3.46 24.27
N SER A 441 50.25 4.31 24.83
CA SER A 441 49.01 3.84 25.47
C SER A 441 47.84 3.61 24.49
N THR A 442 48.07 3.86 23.20
CA THR A 442 47.16 3.66 22.07
C THR A 442 46.89 2.17 21.78
N ARG A 443 45.63 1.83 21.52
CA ARG A 443 45.22 0.51 21.02
C ARG A 443 45.09 0.55 19.51
N ARG A 444 45.62 -0.45 18.79
CA ARG A 444 45.52 -0.57 17.33
C ARG A 444 44.67 -1.78 16.97
N ARG A 445 43.59 -1.56 16.22
CA ARG A 445 42.85 -2.62 15.54
C ARG A 445 43.13 -2.56 14.06
N GLU A 446 43.44 -3.69 13.46
CA GLU A 446 43.72 -3.81 12.04
C GLU A 446 42.89 -4.96 11.47
N VAL A 447 42.20 -4.70 10.37
CA VAL A 447 41.30 -5.64 9.71
C VAL A 447 41.54 -5.59 8.22
N GLU A 448 41.55 -6.76 7.59
CA GLU A 448 41.62 -6.95 6.15
C GLU A 448 40.51 -7.89 5.70
N TYR A 449 39.69 -7.43 4.76
CA TYR A 449 38.66 -8.20 4.07
C TYR A 449 39.10 -8.50 2.65
N ARG A 450 38.77 -9.69 2.16
CA ARG A 450 38.84 -10.05 0.74
C ARG A 450 37.43 -10.20 0.20
N ILE A 451 37.12 -9.47 -0.85
CA ILE A 451 35.90 -9.60 -1.64
C ILE A 451 36.30 -10.34 -2.92
N SER A 452 35.66 -11.47 -3.21
CA SER A 452 35.77 -12.16 -4.50
C SER A 452 34.45 -12.05 -5.26
N VAL A 453 34.54 -11.88 -6.58
CA VAL A 453 33.40 -11.80 -7.51
C VAL A 453 33.67 -12.76 -8.66
N ALA A 454 32.84 -13.77 -8.84
CA ALA A 454 32.97 -14.79 -9.88
C ALA A 454 31.79 -14.73 -10.86
N ASN A 455 32.11 -14.58 -12.16
CA ASN A 455 31.12 -14.51 -13.24
C ASN A 455 30.84 -15.90 -13.82
N HIS A 456 29.71 -16.52 -13.47
CA HIS A 456 29.23 -17.76 -14.08
C HIS A 456 28.18 -17.53 -15.18
N THR A 457 28.00 -16.30 -15.67
CA THR A 457 27.17 -16.02 -16.85
C THR A 457 27.94 -16.40 -18.14
N PRO A 458 27.24 -16.69 -19.26
CA PRO A 458 27.87 -16.93 -20.56
C PRO A 458 28.29 -15.65 -21.29
N ARG A 459 28.25 -14.49 -20.64
CA ARG A 459 28.56 -13.16 -21.22
C ARG A 459 29.61 -12.44 -20.35
N PRO A 460 30.36 -11.47 -20.90
CA PRO A 460 31.13 -10.56 -20.05
C PRO A 460 30.20 -9.73 -19.18
N ALA A 461 30.56 -9.51 -17.92
CA ALA A 461 29.84 -8.68 -16.96
C ALA A 461 30.70 -7.50 -16.49
N THR A 462 30.07 -6.35 -16.23
CA THR A 462 30.70 -5.24 -15.50
C THR A 462 30.05 -5.16 -14.13
N VAL A 463 30.84 -5.32 -13.07
CA VAL A 463 30.37 -5.39 -11.68
C VAL A 463 30.91 -4.21 -10.89
N GLU A 464 30.01 -3.33 -10.46
CA GLU A 464 30.28 -2.26 -9.52
C GLU A 464 30.18 -2.80 -8.08
N VAL A 465 31.33 -2.97 -7.44
CA VAL A 465 31.43 -3.42 -6.05
C VAL A 465 31.51 -2.18 -5.15
N ARG A 466 30.61 -2.08 -4.17
CA ARG A 466 30.63 -1.03 -3.15
C ARG A 466 30.87 -1.60 -1.76
N ASP A 467 31.83 -1.03 -1.03
CA ASP A 467 32.06 -1.28 0.39
C ASP A 467 32.43 0.05 1.07
N GLN A 468 32.69 0.04 2.37
CA GLN A 468 32.98 1.25 3.13
C GLN A 468 34.10 1.07 4.16
N LEU A 469 34.93 2.09 4.29
CA LEU A 469 35.82 2.28 5.43
C LEU A 469 35.04 2.95 6.59
N PRO A 470 35.42 2.70 7.86
CA PRO A 470 34.89 3.48 8.96
C PRO A 470 35.45 4.92 8.91
N VAL A 471 34.59 5.91 9.09
CA VAL A 471 35.00 7.31 9.32
C VAL A 471 34.93 7.64 10.81
N SER A 472 35.91 8.40 11.31
CA SER A 472 35.89 8.87 12.70
C SER A 472 34.91 10.03 12.88
N ARG A 473 34.47 10.22 14.13
CA ARG A 473 33.69 11.37 14.62
C ARG A 473 34.25 11.93 15.94
N ASP A 474 35.43 11.47 16.34
CA ASP A 474 36.07 11.77 17.62
C ASP A 474 37.59 11.83 17.42
N ASP A 475 38.23 12.90 17.91
CA ASP A 475 39.67 13.15 17.69
C ASP A 475 40.58 12.11 18.37
N GLY A 476 40.05 11.37 19.35
CA GLY A 476 40.70 10.24 20.00
C GLY A 476 40.65 8.93 19.20
N VAL A 477 39.98 8.90 18.05
CA VAL A 477 39.95 7.76 17.13
C VAL A 477 40.44 8.20 15.75
N SER A 478 41.51 7.59 15.26
CA SER A 478 42.00 7.82 13.89
C SER A 478 41.92 6.54 13.06
N VAL A 479 41.50 6.68 11.80
CA VAL A 479 41.43 5.59 10.82
C VAL A 479 42.48 5.83 9.76
N ARG A 480 43.21 4.78 9.38
CA ARG A 480 44.20 4.78 8.29
C ARG A 480 43.88 3.67 7.30
N GLU A 481 43.93 4.00 6.01
CA GLU A 481 43.99 3.01 4.93
C GLU A 481 45.26 2.15 5.11
N ALA A 482 45.16 0.83 4.91
CA ALA A 482 46.28 -0.10 5.02
C ALA A 482 46.51 -0.88 3.71
N THR A 483 45.44 -1.41 3.12
CA THR A 483 45.46 -2.14 1.84
C THR A 483 44.24 -1.73 1.00
N LEU A 484 44.43 -1.33 -0.25
CA LEU A 484 43.34 -1.14 -1.23
C LEU A 484 43.84 -1.63 -2.60
N VAL A 485 43.60 -2.91 -2.90
CA VAL A 485 44.11 -3.57 -4.11
C VAL A 485 42.97 -4.35 -4.79
N PRO A 486 42.58 -4.01 -6.04
CA PRO A 486 42.98 -2.83 -6.81
C PRO A 486 42.59 -1.50 -6.11
N PRO A 487 43.16 -0.36 -6.50
CA PRO A 487 42.68 0.93 -6.01
C PRO A 487 41.20 1.16 -6.41
N PRO A 488 40.39 1.79 -5.55
CA PRO A 488 39.01 2.13 -5.88
C PRO A 488 38.95 3.17 -7.01
N ALA A 489 37.94 3.04 -7.87
CA ALA A 489 37.67 3.97 -8.96
C ALA A 489 37.11 5.31 -8.44
N GLU A 490 36.26 5.24 -7.41
CA GLU A 490 35.63 6.40 -6.75
C GLU A 490 35.69 6.22 -5.22
N ARG A 491 35.80 7.33 -4.49
CA ARG A 491 35.76 7.39 -3.02
C ARG A 491 34.99 8.63 -2.54
N THR A 492 34.28 8.53 -1.41
CA THR A 492 33.55 9.66 -0.80
C THR A 492 34.14 10.08 0.55
N GLU A 493 33.84 11.30 1.00
CA GLU A 493 34.22 11.80 2.34
C GLU A 493 33.58 10.98 3.48
N LEU A 494 32.50 10.24 3.19
CA LEU A 494 31.83 9.34 4.13
C LEU A 494 32.47 7.94 4.19
N GLY A 495 33.56 7.72 3.46
CA GLY A 495 34.32 6.46 3.44
C GLY A 495 33.76 5.38 2.52
N GLU A 496 32.75 5.68 1.69
CA GLU A 496 32.26 4.74 0.67
C GLU A 496 33.31 4.62 -0.46
N LEU A 497 33.59 3.38 -0.86
CA LEU A 497 34.55 3.02 -1.90
C LEU A 497 33.86 2.22 -3.00
N THR A 498 34.15 2.55 -4.25
CA THR A 498 33.58 1.89 -5.43
C THR A 498 34.66 1.35 -6.34
N TRP A 499 34.55 0.08 -6.71
CA TRP A 499 35.38 -0.58 -7.72
C TRP A 499 34.51 -1.00 -8.90
N ARG A 500 35.04 -0.94 -10.13
CA ARG A 500 34.35 -1.44 -11.34
C ARG A 500 35.18 -2.55 -11.97
N LEU A 501 34.79 -3.80 -11.68
CA LEU A 501 35.41 -5.00 -12.24
C LEU A 501 34.78 -5.30 -13.61
N ARG A 502 35.60 -5.67 -14.61
CA ARG A 502 35.14 -6.25 -15.87
C ARG A 502 35.57 -7.71 -15.87
N LEU A 503 34.62 -8.63 -16.01
CA LEU A 503 34.84 -10.07 -15.87
C LEU A 503 34.27 -10.79 -17.10
N GLY A 504 35.11 -11.49 -17.85
CA GLY A 504 34.69 -12.39 -18.92
C GLY A 504 33.88 -13.60 -18.40
N PRO A 505 33.29 -14.40 -19.30
CA PRO A 505 32.59 -15.64 -18.91
C PRO A 505 33.53 -16.59 -18.17
N GLY A 506 33.18 -16.98 -16.94
CA GLY A 506 34.01 -17.83 -16.08
C GLY A 506 35.14 -17.11 -15.34
N GLU A 507 35.36 -15.81 -15.56
CA GLU A 507 36.41 -15.05 -14.89
C GLU A 507 36.02 -14.71 -13.44
N SER A 508 37.02 -14.48 -12.58
CA SER A 508 36.83 -14.02 -11.21
C SER A 508 37.80 -12.90 -10.86
N GLY A 509 37.30 -11.85 -10.20
CA GLY A 509 38.09 -10.74 -9.68
C GLY A 509 38.14 -10.76 -8.16
N GLU A 510 39.25 -10.27 -7.59
CA GLU A 510 39.40 -10.07 -6.14
C GLU A 510 39.70 -8.61 -5.81
N ILE A 511 39.16 -8.16 -4.69
CA ILE A 511 39.45 -6.87 -4.04
C ILE A 511 39.90 -7.18 -2.61
N THR A 512 41.07 -6.69 -2.21
CA THR A 512 41.56 -6.72 -0.84
C THR A 512 41.48 -5.32 -0.24
N MET A 513 40.63 -5.17 0.78
CA MET A 513 40.41 -3.92 1.51
C MET A 513 40.82 -4.09 2.97
N GLY A 514 41.81 -3.33 3.42
CA GLY A 514 42.30 -3.35 4.79
C GLY A 514 42.49 -1.95 5.37
N PHE A 515 42.14 -1.80 6.66
CA PHE A 515 42.27 -0.55 7.40
C PHE A 515 42.71 -0.78 8.84
N ARG A 516 43.30 0.27 9.42
CA ARG A 516 43.78 0.31 10.81
C ARG A 516 43.10 1.43 11.56
N VAL A 517 42.50 1.12 12.71
CA VAL A 517 41.96 2.10 13.66
C VAL A 517 42.91 2.20 14.85
N GLU A 518 43.40 3.41 15.12
CA GLU A 518 44.19 3.73 16.30
C GLU A 518 43.33 4.51 17.30
N ILE A 519 43.20 3.97 18.52
CA ILE A 519 42.30 4.43 19.57
C ILE A 519 43.14 4.97 20.74
N ALA A 520 42.89 6.21 21.14
CA ALA A 520 43.58 6.88 22.23
C ALA A 520 43.27 6.26 23.62
N LYS A 521 44.12 6.55 24.60
CA LYS A 521 43.98 6.03 25.96
C LYS A 521 42.74 6.61 26.64
N GLY A 522 41.80 5.75 27.02
CA GLY A 522 40.58 6.14 27.73
C GLY A 522 39.39 6.44 26.83
N VAL A 523 39.50 6.18 25.52
CA VAL A 523 38.39 6.26 24.57
C VAL A 523 37.80 4.86 24.35
N ASP A 524 36.52 4.68 24.68
CA ASP A 524 35.79 3.44 24.42
C ASP A 524 35.14 3.47 23.02
N LEU A 525 35.54 2.52 22.16
CA LEU A 525 35.10 2.47 20.77
C LEU A 525 33.69 1.86 20.63
N ALA A 526 32.68 2.72 20.55
CA ALA A 526 31.33 2.34 20.14
C ALA A 526 31.22 2.15 18.60
N GLY A 527 30.21 1.40 18.15
CA GLY A 527 29.83 1.32 16.73
C GLY A 527 30.70 0.44 15.83
N TRP A 528 31.74 -0.20 16.36
CA TRP A 528 32.51 -1.22 15.63
C TRP A 528 31.60 -2.37 15.18
N ARG A 529 31.70 -2.74 13.90
CA ARG A 529 31.01 -3.88 13.28
C ARG A 529 32.08 -4.85 12.76
N GLU A 530 31.85 -6.14 12.89
CA GLU A 530 32.73 -7.20 12.36
C GLU A 530 32.37 -7.58 10.93
#